data_AF-A0A4Q9MIG3-F1
#
_entry.id   AF-A0A4Q9MIG3-F1
#
_cell.length_a   1.000
_cell.length_b   1.000
_cell.length_c   1.000
_cell.angle_alpha   90.00
_cell.angle_beta   90.00
_cell.angle_gamma   90.00
#
_symmetry.space_group_name_H-M   'P 1'
#
loop_
_entity.id
_entity.type
_entity.pdbx_description
1 polymer ?
#
loop_
_entity_poly.entity_id
_entity_poly.type
_entity_poly.pdbx_seq_one_letter_code
_entity_poly.pdbx_strand_id
1 'polypeptide(L)'
;MPNDADESVGPAANRDVDSPQLEWEYNCLHNIRSIVEECGGNPAIQDFLVVRPEYLWLREAIVTGYLQNTDAMVTVFLLYLLLYRLERKLPTAIQLNKDSIVVFNADGAAVYDDRARIRFDRQYWALADSNATVISPCEAFQYSRARLIQASPLRPDRWEE
;
A
#
# COMPACT_ATOMS: atom_id res chain seq x y z
N MET A 1 -22.61 63.87 19.01
CA MET A 1 -21.20 63.72 18.60
C MET A 1 -21.06 62.34 17.99
N PRO A 2 -20.74 62.22 16.70
CA PRO A 2 -20.59 60.94 16.01
C PRO A 2 -19.17 60.41 16.22
N ASN A 3 -19.05 59.12 16.54
CA ASN A 3 -17.78 58.39 16.46
C ASN A 3 -17.81 57.59 15.15
N ASP A 4 -17.03 58.07 14.19
CA ASP A 4 -16.66 57.34 12.98
C ASP A 4 -15.65 56.26 13.38
N ALA A 5 -16.06 54.98 13.29
CA ALA A 5 -15.16 53.85 13.34
C ALA A 5 -15.08 53.25 11.93
N ASP A 6 -13.98 53.58 11.28
CA ASP A 6 -13.53 53.14 9.97
C ASP A 6 -13.15 51.64 10.03
N GLU A 7 -14.05 50.78 9.54
CA GLU A 7 -13.82 49.33 9.44
C GLU A 7 -13.15 49.01 8.10
N SER A 8 -11.82 49.00 8.13
CA SER A 8 -10.93 48.62 7.03
C SER A 8 -11.16 47.17 6.59
N VAL A 9 -11.83 47.00 5.45
CA VAL A 9 -11.97 45.71 4.75
C VAL A 9 -10.65 45.40 4.04
N GLY A 10 -9.82 44.56 4.64
CA GLY A 10 -8.63 44.00 4.01
C GLY A 10 -9.00 42.99 2.91
N PRO A 11 -8.29 42.96 1.76
CA PRO A 11 -8.60 42.03 0.68
C PRO A 11 -8.20 40.62 1.07
N ALA A 12 -9.17 39.70 1.06
CA ALA A 12 -8.94 38.27 1.17
C ALA A 12 -8.11 37.80 -0.02
N ALA A 13 -6.81 37.61 0.18
CA ALA A 13 -5.93 36.99 -0.79
C ALA A 13 -6.27 35.49 -0.89
N ASN A 14 -7.12 35.14 -1.85
CA ASN A 14 -7.27 33.78 -2.36
C ASN A 14 -5.91 33.33 -2.91
N ARG A 15 -5.16 32.58 -2.10
CA ARG A 15 -4.02 31.81 -2.58
C ARG A 15 -4.55 30.47 -3.06
N ASP A 16 -4.94 30.42 -4.32
CA ASP A 16 -5.02 29.17 -5.06
C ASP A 16 -3.59 28.60 -5.13
N VAL A 17 -3.28 27.74 -4.18
CA VAL A 17 -2.05 26.95 -4.18
C VAL A 17 -2.23 25.92 -5.28
N ASP A 18 -1.75 26.27 -6.48
CA ASP A 18 -1.55 25.35 -7.60
C ASP A 18 -0.69 24.19 -7.09
N SER A 19 -1.37 23.11 -6.69
CA SER A 19 -0.71 21.87 -6.37
C SER A 19 -0.23 21.31 -7.69
N PRO A 20 1.09 21.19 -7.91
CA PRO A 20 1.60 20.68 -9.17
C PRO A 20 0.99 19.31 -9.40
N GLN A 21 0.20 19.19 -10.47
CA GLN A 21 -0.25 17.90 -10.95
C GLN A 21 1.01 17.16 -11.37
N LEU A 22 1.54 16.33 -10.47
CA LEU A 22 2.57 15.36 -10.83
C LEU A 22 1.91 14.41 -11.83
N GLU A 23 2.12 14.65 -13.12
CA GLU A 23 1.94 13.63 -14.14
C GLU A 23 3.02 12.58 -13.90
N TRP A 24 2.60 11.46 -13.32
CA TRP A 24 3.48 10.33 -13.10
C TRP A 24 3.61 9.58 -14.43
N GLU A 25 4.84 9.42 -14.91
CA GLU A 25 5.12 8.57 -16.06
C GLU A 25 5.08 7.10 -15.60
N TYR A 26 4.14 6.32 -16.15
CA TYR A 26 4.02 4.89 -15.88
C TYR A 26 3.76 4.11 -17.17
N ASN A 27 4.31 2.90 -17.23
CA ASN A 27 4.06 1.99 -18.34
C ASN A 27 2.86 1.11 -17.98
N CYS A 28 1.80 1.18 -18.77
CA CYS A 28 0.64 0.32 -18.61
C CYS A 28 0.74 -0.84 -19.60
N LEU A 29 0.86 -2.07 -19.09
CA LEU A 29 0.80 -3.28 -19.89
C LEU A 29 -0.66 -3.73 -19.97
N HIS A 30 -1.21 -3.74 -21.17
CA HIS A 30 -2.59 -4.18 -21.45
C HIS A 30 -2.65 -5.66 -21.82
N ASN A 31 -3.85 -6.26 -21.80
CA ASN A 31 -4.11 -7.64 -22.21
C ASN A 31 -3.38 -8.70 -21.37
N ILE A 32 -3.09 -8.39 -20.11
CA ILE A 32 -2.50 -9.36 -19.17
C ILE A 32 -3.50 -10.43 -18.74
N ARG A 33 -4.80 -10.27 -19.04
CA ARG A 33 -5.80 -11.29 -18.71
C ARG A 33 -5.43 -12.67 -19.25
N SER A 34 -4.92 -12.78 -20.49
CA SER A 34 -4.52 -14.07 -21.05
C SER A 34 -3.37 -14.70 -20.25
N ILE A 35 -2.41 -13.89 -19.78
CA ILE A 35 -1.31 -14.35 -18.94
C ILE A 35 -1.83 -14.79 -17.57
N VAL A 36 -2.76 -14.03 -16.96
CA VAL A 36 -3.38 -14.39 -15.68
C VAL A 36 -4.15 -15.71 -15.80
N GLU A 37 -4.90 -15.90 -16.89
CA GLU A 37 -5.63 -17.14 -17.18
C GLU A 37 -4.67 -18.32 -17.40
N GLU A 38 -3.61 -18.15 -18.19
CA GLU A 38 -2.58 -19.19 -18.42
C GLU A 38 -1.83 -19.57 -17.13
N CYS A 39 -1.67 -18.64 -16.19
CA CYS A 39 -1.10 -18.89 -14.87
C CYS A 39 -2.10 -19.44 -13.84
N GLY A 40 -3.34 -19.78 -14.24
CA GLY A 40 -4.37 -20.29 -13.32
C GLY A 40 -4.95 -19.26 -12.36
N GLY A 41 -4.69 -17.97 -12.61
CA GLY A 41 -5.20 -16.86 -11.81
C GLY A 41 -6.66 -16.53 -12.10
N ASN A 42 -7.29 -15.77 -11.21
CA ASN A 42 -8.69 -15.37 -11.36
C ASN A 42 -8.84 -14.27 -12.45
N PRO A 43 -9.64 -14.49 -13.52
CA PRO A 43 -9.82 -13.53 -14.61
C PRO A 43 -10.58 -12.25 -14.22
N ALA A 44 -11.10 -12.17 -12.99
CA ALA A 44 -11.71 -10.95 -12.43
C ALA A 44 -10.68 -9.83 -12.14
N ILE A 45 -9.38 -10.13 -12.22
CA ILE A 45 -8.32 -9.12 -12.10
C ILE A 45 -8.37 -8.18 -13.32
N GLN A 46 -8.14 -6.88 -13.07
CA GLN A 46 -8.13 -5.85 -14.11
C GLN A 46 -7.07 -6.17 -15.19
N ASP A 47 -7.41 -5.90 -16.45
CA ASP A 47 -6.62 -6.25 -17.64
C ASP A 47 -5.42 -5.32 -17.90
N PHE A 48 -4.91 -4.68 -16.84
CA PHE A 48 -3.78 -3.77 -16.93
C PHE A 48 -2.82 -3.93 -15.75
N LEU A 49 -1.52 -3.98 -16.06
CA LEU A 49 -0.43 -4.00 -15.09
C LEU A 49 0.32 -2.68 -15.23
N VAL A 50 0.30 -1.88 -14.17
CA VAL A 50 1.03 -0.62 -14.12
C VAL A 50 2.44 -0.89 -13.63
N VAL A 51 3.42 -0.75 -14.51
CA VAL A 51 4.85 -0.79 -14.19
C VAL A 51 5.32 0.63 -13.92
N ARG A 52 5.68 0.90 -12.68
CA ARG A 52 6.30 2.16 -12.28
C ARG A 52 7.83 2.09 -12.37
N PRO A 53 8.53 3.21 -12.64
CA PRO A 53 10.00 3.23 -12.72
C PRO A 53 10.69 2.70 -11.46
N GLU A 54 10.10 2.89 -10.28
CA GLU A 54 10.64 2.41 -9.02
C GLU A 54 10.65 0.88 -8.94
N TYR A 55 9.76 0.20 -9.67
CA TYR A 55 9.80 -1.25 -9.80
C TYR A 55 10.99 -1.74 -10.64
N LEU A 56 11.52 -0.92 -11.55
CA LEU A 56 12.72 -1.28 -12.30
C LEU A 56 13.94 -1.28 -11.39
N TRP A 57 14.08 -0.24 -10.55
CA TRP A 57 15.14 -0.19 -9.56
C TRP A 57 15.02 -1.33 -8.54
N LEU A 58 13.80 -1.58 -8.04
CA LEU A 58 13.56 -2.69 -7.12
C LEU A 58 13.88 -4.04 -7.78
N ARG A 59 13.46 -4.24 -9.04
CA ARG A 59 13.77 -5.43 -9.83
C ARG A 59 15.27 -5.59 -10.04
N GLU A 60 16.00 -4.52 -10.33
CA GLU A 60 17.46 -4.56 -10.48
C GLU A 60 18.14 -4.92 -9.16
N ALA A 61 17.75 -4.28 -8.05
CA ALA A 61 18.26 -4.58 -6.71
C ALA A 61 18.01 -6.06 -6.32
N ILE A 62 16.89 -6.62 -6.80
CA ILE A 62 16.50 -8.03 -6.63
C ILE A 62 17.30 -8.99 -7.53
N VAL A 63 17.40 -8.70 -8.82
CA VAL A 63 17.91 -9.66 -9.81
C VAL A 63 19.43 -9.68 -9.85
N THR A 64 20.06 -8.51 -9.71
CA THR A 64 21.52 -8.35 -9.85
C THR A 64 22.16 -7.69 -8.64
N GLY A 65 21.37 -7.18 -7.71
CA GLY A 65 21.83 -6.43 -6.54
C GLY A 65 21.93 -7.24 -5.26
N TYR A 66 22.07 -6.51 -4.16
CA TYR A 66 22.32 -7.06 -2.83
C TYR A 66 21.12 -7.81 -2.22
N LEU A 67 19.95 -7.78 -2.86
CA LEU A 67 18.74 -8.47 -2.38
C LEU A 67 18.59 -9.90 -2.93
N GLN A 68 19.43 -10.32 -3.88
CA GLN A 68 19.30 -11.56 -4.64
C GLN A 68 19.22 -12.84 -3.79
N ASN A 69 19.84 -12.86 -2.61
CA ASN A 69 19.90 -14.03 -1.72
C ASN A 69 19.14 -13.85 -0.41
N THR A 70 18.22 -12.90 -0.34
CA THR A 70 17.51 -12.60 0.91
C THR A 70 16.02 -12.87 0.78
N ASP A 71 15.48 -13.64 1.75
CA ASP A 71 14.03 -13.74 1.98
C ASP A 71 13.38 -12.36 2.21
N ALA A 72 14.19 -11.31 2.44
CA ALA A 72 13.77 -9.93 2.64
C ALA A 72 13.09 -9.29 1.42
N MET A 73 13.17 -9.87 0.22
CA MET A 73 12.54 -9.30 -0.99
C MET A 73 11.05 -9.02 -0.81
N VAL A 74 10.36 -9.96 -0.18
CA VAL A 74 8.91 -9.93 0.07
C VAL A 74 8.58 -8.77 1.01
N THR A 75 9.32 -8.68 2.12
CA THR A 75 9.20 -7.61 3.09
C THR A 75 9.51 -6.24 2.47
N VAL A 76 10.55 -6.13 1.64
CA VAL A 76 10.93 -4.87 0.97
C VAL A 76 9.83 -4.40 0.02
N PHE A 77 9.20 -5.32 -0.74
CA PHE A 77 8.06 -4.97 -1.59
C PHE A 77 6.89 -4.41 -0.79
N LEU A 78 6.54 -5.02 0.34
CA LEU A 78 5.47 -4.51 1.21
C LEU A 78 5.83 -3.16 1.84
N LEU A 79 7.09 -2.95 2.23
CA LEU A 79 7.58 -1.66 2.72
C LEU A 79 7.50 -0.57 1.64
N TYR A 80 7.82 -0.90 0.39
CA TYR A 80 7.62 0.02 -0.72
C TYR A 80 6.15 0.41 -0.88
N LEU A 81 5.22 -0.57 -0.88
CA LEU A 81 3.79 -0.29 -0.97
C LEU A 81 3.29 0.57 0.20
N LEU A 82 3.80 0.30 1.40
CA LEU A 82 3.51 1.09 2.60
C LEU A 82 3.93 2.54 2.38
N LEU A 83 5.20 2.79 2.06
CA LEU A 83 5.73 4.15 1.85
C LEU A 83 4.96 4.89 0.75
N TYR A 84 4.65 4.22 -0.36
CA TYR A 84 3.87 4.78 -1.45
C TYR A 84 2.49 5.30 -1.00
N ARG A 85 1.81 4.57 -0.11
CA ARG A 85 0.51 4.98 0.42
C ARG A 85 0.62 6.04 1.51
N LEU A 86 1.63 5.97 2.37
CA LEU A 86 1.87 6.96 3.41
C LEU A 86 2.18 8.34 2.82
N GLU A 87 2.96 8.41 1.74
CA GLU A 87 3.22 9.66 1.00
C GLU A 87 1.92 10.35 0.55
N ARG A 88 0.90 9.56 0.20
CA ARG A 88 -0.42 10.04 -0.23
C ARG A 88 -1.42 10.17 0.92
N LYS A 89 -0.98 9.98 2.16
CA LYS A 89 -1.81 9.99 3.37
C LYS A 89 -3.00 9.02 3.29
N LEU A 90 -2.81 7.88 2.62
CA LEU A 90 -3.86 6.89 2.42
C LEU A 90 -3.83 5.84 3.54
N PRO A 91 -4.99 5.44 4.09
CA PRO A 91 -5.06 4.50 5.18
C PRO A 91 -4.47 3.14 4.79
N THR A 92 -3.60 2.61 5.63
CA THR A 92 -2.84 1.39 5.36
C THR A 92 -2.57 0.65 6.67
N ALA A 93 -2.69 -0.66 6.68
CA ALA A 93 -2.29 -1.52 7.79
C ALA A 93 -1.24 -2.52 7.31
N ILE A 94 -0.28 -2.87 8.16
CA ILE A 94 0.78 -3.82 7.83
C ILE A 94 1.01 -4.81 8.98
N GLN A 95 1.20 -6.07 8.61
CA GLN A 95 1.55 -7.17 9.50
C GLN A 95 2.87 -7.80 9.00
N LEU A 96 3.95 -7.57 9.74
CA LEU A 96 5.27 -8.15 9.47
C LEU A 96 5.63 -9.31 10.41
N ASN A 97 4.95 -9.42 11.54
CA ASN A 97 5.11 -10.49 12.50
C ASN A 97 3.73 -11.00 12.94
N LYS A 98 3.70 -12.15 13.60
CA LYS A 98 2.45 -12.81 13.97
C LYS A 98 1.69 -12.10 15.09
N ASP A 99 2.38 -11.36 15.95
CA ASP A 99 1.83 -10.87 17.22
C ASP A 99 1.34 -9.42 17.16
N SER A 100 1.61 -8.71 16.05
CA SER A 100 1.27 -7.29 15.96
C SER A 100 0.96 -6.81 14.55
N ILE A 101 0.12 -5.78 14.51
CA ILE A 101 -0.31 -5.07 13.32
C ILE A 101 -0.04 -3.59 13.55
N VAL A 102 0.51 -2.90 12.55
CA VAL A 102 0.65 -1.45 12.57
C VAL A 102 -0.38 -0.85 11.62
N VAL A 103 -1.18 0.08 12.11
CA VAL A 103 -2.24 0.74 11.36
C VAL A 103 -1.90 2.22 11.22
N PHE A 104 -1.98 2.71 10.00
CA PHE A 104 -1.74 4.10 9.62
C PHE A 104 -3.03 4.72 9.09
N ASN A 105 -3.42 5.86 9.65
CA ASN A 105 -4.61 6.60 9.26
C ASN A 105 -4.40 8.12 9.47
N ALA A 106 -5.50 8.89 9.44
CA ALA A 106 -5.45 10.34 9.62
C ALA A 106 -4.94 10.77 11.02
N ASP A 107 -5.09 9.91 12.03
CA ASP A 107 -4.65 10.14 13.41
C ASP A 107 -3.18 9.75 13.64
N GLY A 108 -2.52 9.21 12.61
CA GLY A 108 -1.13 8.78 12.66
C GLY A 108 -0.97 7.26 12.63
N ALA A 109 0.00 6.75 13.37
CA ALA A 109 0.32 5.32 13.44
C ALA A 109 -0.06 4.74 14.81
N ALA A 110 -0.72 3.60 14.82
CA ALA A 110 -1.07 2.86 16.02
C ALA A 110 -0.66 1.39 15.88
N VAL A 111 -0.18 0.79 16.97
CA VAL A 111 0.19 -0.62 17.04
C VAL A 111 -0.88 -1.38 17.79
N TYR A 112 -1.29 -2.52 17.24
CA TYR A 112 -2.28 -3.41 17.82
C TYR A 112 -1.76 -4.83 17.88
N ASP A 113 -2.28 -5.59 18.84
CA ASP A 113 -2.13 -7.04 18.90
C ASP A 113 -2.85 -7.72 17.72
N ASP A 114 -2.39 -8.89 17.29
CA ASP A 114 -2.99 -9.62 16.16
C ASP A 114 -4.44 -10.07 16.40
N ARG A 115 -4.86 -10.17 17.67
CA ARG A 115 -6.24 -10.47 18.08
C ARG A 115 -7.11 -9.24 18.21
N ALA A 116 -6.58 -8.05 17.96
CA ALA A 116 -7.35 -6.83 18.02
C ALA A 116 -8.49 -6.87 17.00
N ARG A 117 -9.73 -6.61 17.48
CA ARG A 117 -10.92 -6.58 16.63
C ARG A 117 -11.06 -5.25 15.91
N ILE A 118 -10.16 -5.00 14.97
CA ILE A 118 -10.16 -3.80 14.14
C ILE A 118 -10.93 -4.08 12.86
N ARG A 119 -11.79 -3.14 12.46
CA ARG A 119 -12.51 -3.22 11.19
C ARG A 119 -11.91 -2.23 10.21
N PHE A 120 -11.30 -2.76 9.16
CA PHE A 120 -10.83 -1.97 8.03
C PHE A 120 -11.93 -1.86 6.97
N ASP A 121 -12.16 -0.64 6.50
CA ASP A 121 -13.08 -0.37 5.39
C ASP A 121 -12.38 -0.56 4.02
N ARG A 122 -13.09 -0.23 2.93
CA ARG A 122 -12.61 -0.43 1.55
C ARG A 122 -11.47 0.52 1.15
N GLN A 123 -11.20 1.57 1.93
CA GLN A 123 -10.13 2.53 1.64
C GLN A 123 -8.78 2.01 2.11
N TYR A 124 -8.77 1.11 3.11
CA TYR A 124 -7.56 0.51 3.64
C TYR A 124 -6.93 -0.49 2.67
N TRP A 125 -5.60 -0.47 2.64
CA TRP A 125 -4.80 -1.61 2.19
C TRP A 125 -4.25 -2.34 3.42
N ALA A 126 -4.42 -3.66 3.44
CA ALA A 126 -3.91 -4.53 4.48
C ALA A 126 -2.74 -5.33 3.90
N LEU A 127 -1.52 -5.06 4.35
CA LEU A 127 -0.28 -5.62 3.83
C LEU A 127 0.20 -6.73 4.77
N ALA A 128 0.26 -7.97 4.30
CA ALA A 128 0.69 -9.12 5.11
C ALA A 128 1.94 -9.78 4.52
N ASP A 129 3.00 -9.85 5.32
CA ASP A 129 4.22 -10.58 4.96
C ASP A 129 4.10 -12.05 5.37
N SER A 130 3.89 -12.94 4.42
CA SER A 130 3.85 -14.38 4.65
C SER A 130 5.26 -14.95 4.82
N ASN A 131 5.78 -14.87 6.03
CA ASN A 131 7.12 -15.30 6.41
C ASN A 131 7.11 -16.50 7.38
N ALA A 132 8.25 -16.80 8.02
CA ALA A 132 8.38 -17.93 8.94
C ALA A 132 7.40 -17.88 10.13
N THR A 133 6.96 -16.68 10.51
CA THR A 133 6.09 -16.47 11.67
C THR A 133 4.63 -16.21 11.27
N VAL A 134 4.40 -15.65 10.09
CA VAL A 134 3.07 -15.33 9.57
C VAL A 134 2.77 -16.29 8.43
N ILE A 135 2.01 -17.34 8.72
CA ILE A 135 1.59 -18.31 7.71
C ILE A 135 0.40 -17.74 6.94
N SER A 136 -0.58 -17.20 7.67
CA SER A 136 -1.76 -16.54 7.14
C SER A 136 -1.88 -15.12 7.72
N PRO A 137 -2.52 -14.18 6.99
CA PRO A 137 -2.82 -12.86 7.52
C PRO A 137 -3.62 -12.94 8.83
N CYS A 138 -3.50 -11.97 9.73
CA CYS A 138 -4.31 -11.91 10.96
C CYS A 138 -5.82 -11.90 10.67
N GLU A 139 -6.62 -12.34 11.65
CA GLU A 139 -8.09 -12.36 11.52
C GLU A 139 -8.66 -10.99 11.17
N ALA A 140 -8.10 -9.91 11.72
CA ALA A 140 -8.50 -8.55 11.41
C ALA A 140 -8.38 -8.24 9.91
N PHE A 141 -7.38 -8.78 9.22
CA PHE A 141 -7.23 -8.61 7.78
C PHE A 141 -8.20 -9.50 7.01
N GLN A 142 -8.25 -10.80 7.37
CA GLN A 142 -9.07 -11.80 6.68
C GLN A 142 -10.57 -11.44 6.68
N TYR A 143 -11.09 -10.92 7.80
CA TYR A 143 -12.51 -10.60 7.96
C TYR A 143 -12.86 -9.13 7.66
N SER A 144 -11.90 -8.34 7.16
CA SER A 144 -12.15 -6.94 6.83
C SER A 144 -12.70 -6.72 5.42
N ARG A 145 -13.03 -5.47 5.11
CA ARG A 145 -13.36 -5.03 3.75
C ARG A 145 -12.18 -4.37 3.04
N ALA A 146 -10.99 -4.39 3.66
CA ALA A 146 -9.78 -3.83 3.09
C ALA A 146 -9.32 -4.62 1.88
N ARG A 147 -8.49 -3.98 1.05
CA ARG A 147 -7.74 -4.70 0.02
C ARG A 147 -6.57 -5.40 0.69
N LEU A 148 -6.66 -6.72 0.84
CA LEU A 148 -5.58 -7.56 1.33
C LEU A 148 -4.53 -7.77 0.23
N ILE A 149 -3.28 -7.44 0.54
CA ILE A 149 -2.11 -7.75 -0.26
C ILE A 149 -1.21 -8.62 0.60
N GLN A 150 -1.16 -9.90 0.27
CA GLN A 150 -0.27 -10.87 0.90
C GLN A 150 0.91 -11.09 -0.03
N ALA A 151 2.12 -11.02 0.50
CA ALA A 151 3.33 -11.34 -0.24
C ALA A 151 4.02 -12.51 0.45
N SER A 152 4.46 -13.51 -0.31
CA SER A 152 5.15 -14.69 0.20
C SER A 152 6.41 -14.98 -0.62
N PRO A 153 7.43 -15.59 -0.04
CA PRO A 153 8.55 -16.13 -0.81
C PRO A 153 8.04 -17.20 -1.79
N LEU A 154 8.71 -17.35 -2.93
CA LEU A 154 8.49 -18.46 -3.85
C LEU A 154 9.05 -19.74 -3.21
N ARG A 155 8.23 -20.35 -2.35
CA ARG A 155 8.53 -21.59 -1.64
C ARG A 155 7.50 -22.65 -2.01
N PRO A 156 7.88 -23.70 -2.76
CA PRO A 156 6.93 -24.71 -3.23
C PRO A 156 6.17 -25.40 -2.09
N ASP A 157 6.80 -25.51 -0.93
CA ASP A 157 6.27 -26.12 0.31
C ASP A 157 5.22 -25.28 1.04
N ARG A 158 4.96 -24.04 0.60
CA ARG A 158 4.01 -23.12 1.26
C ARG A 158 2.63 -23.03 0.61
N TRP A 159 2.45 -23.62 -0.56
CA TRP A 159 1.17 -23.64 -1.25
C TRP A 159 0.52 -25.00 -0.98
N GLU A 160 -0.39 -25.06 0.01
CA GLU A 160 -1.32 -26.18 0.08
C GLU A 160 -2.43 -25.92 -0.97
N GLU A 161 -2.57 -26.83 -1.93
CA GLU A 161 -3.69 -26.88 -2.89
C GLU A 161 -5.02 -27.19 -2.20
#